data_AF-A0A6N7M2Z3-F1
#
_entry.id   AF-A0A6N7M2Z3-F1
#
_cell.length_a   1.000
_cell.length_b   1.000
_cell.length_c   1.000
_cell.angle_alpha   90.00
_cell.angle_beta   90.00
_cell.angle_gamma   90.00
#
_symmetry.space_group_name_H-M   'P 1'
#
loop_
_entity.id
_entity.type
_entity.pdbx_description
1 polymer ?
#
loop_
_entity_poly.entity_id
_entity_poly.type
_entity_poly.pdbx_seq_one_letter_code
_entity_poly.pdbx_strand_id
1 'polypeptide(L)' 'MSLQTALKEIAKLTSDEKLQIAEEIWDDLNEHYKDIPLTEAQKKELNMRLDEYEKDPENVLTWEEVKASIRRR' A
#
# COMPACT_ATOMS: atom_id res chain seq x y z
N MET A 1 -19.05 17.04 -3.07
CA MET A 1 -17.93 17.65 -2.31
C MET A 1 -16.66 17.52 -3.15
N SER A 2 -15.73 18.47 -3.15
CA SER A 2 -14.46 18.31 -3.88
C SER A 2 -13.41 17.59 -3.04
N LEU A 3 -12.44 16.92 -3.69
CA LEU A 3 -11.32 16.26 -3.00
C LEU A 3 -10.54 17.24 -2.11
N GLN A 4 -10.28 18.47 -2.59
CA GLN A 4 -9.64 19.50 -1.77
C GLN A 4 -10.46 19.87 -0.53
N THR A 5 -11.79 19.82 -0.60
CA THR A 5 -12.64 20.10 0.56
C THR A 5 -12.57 18.96 1.56
N ALA A 6 -12.66 17.71 1.10
CA ALA A 6 -12.53 16.53 1.95
C ALA A 6 -11.18 16.50 2.68
N LEU A 7 -10.07 16.76 1.97
CA LEU A 7 -8.74 16.82 2.57
C LEU A 7 -8.60 17.92 3.63
N LYS A 8 -9.26 19.07 3.46
CA LYS A 8 -9.28 20.13 4.47
C LYS A 8 -10.02 19.72 5.74
N GLU A 9 -11.09 18.95 5.62
CA GLU A 9 -11.82 18.44 6.79
C GLU A 9 -11.01 17.35 7.50
N ILE A 10 -10.45 16.38 6.74
CA ILE A 10 -9.57 15.33 7.29
C ILE A 10 -8.37 15.95 8.02
N ALA A 11 -7.79 17.03 7.49
CA ALA A 11 -6.65 17.71 8.11
C ALA A 11 -6.92 18.20 9.54
N LYS A 12 -8.18 18.54 9.87
CA LYS A 12 -8.59 19.03 11.20
C LYS A 12 -8.71 17.93 12.26
N LEU A 13 -8.75 16.67 11.84
CA LEU A 13 -8.95 15.53 12.73
C LEU A 13 -7.68 15.18 13.53
N THR A 14 -7.88 14.46 14.62
CA THR A 14 -6.80 13.83 15.39
C THR A 14 -6.08 12.76 14.56
N SER A 15 -4.90 12.34 15.01
CA SER A 15 -4.16 11.26 14.34
C SER A 15 -4.94 9.94 14.33
N ASP A 16 -5.66 9.64 15.42
CA ASP A 16 -6.43 8.39 15.54
C ASP A 16 -7.62 8.38 14.59
N GLU A 17 -8.36 9.49 14.48
CA GLU A 17 -9.45 9.63 13.50
C GLU A 17 -8.95 9.57 12.05
N LYS A 18 -7.77 10.14 11.77
CA LYS A 18 -7.14 10.04 10.44
C LYS A 18 -6.77 8.60 10.11
N LEU A 19 -6.26 7.86 11.09
CA LEU A 19 -5.93 6.45 10.92
C LEU A 19 -7.19 5.63 10.63
N GLN A 20 -8.26 5.84 11.39
CA GLN A 20 -9.54 5.17 11.16
C GLN A 20 -10.09 5.45 9.74
N ILE A 21 -10.04 6.70 9.28
CA ILE A 21 -10.46 7.04 7.91
C ILE A 21 -9.58 6.36 6.86
N ALA A 22 -8.27 6.28 7.10
CA ALA A 22 -7.37 5.59 6.18
C ALA A 22 -7.70 4.08 6.09
N GLU A 23 -8.04 3.45 7.21
CA GLU A 23 -8.50 2.06 7.27
C GLU A 23 -9.83 1.88 6.52
N GLU A 24 -10.84 2.72 6.79
CA GLU A 24 -12.15 2.63 6.12
C GLU A 24 -12.03 2.83 4.60
N ILE A 25 -11.20 3.76 4.14
CA ILE A 25 -10.91 3.94 2.70
C ILE A 25 -10.21 2.71 2.13
N TRP A 26 -9.27 2.12 2.89
CA TRP A 26 -8.55 0.94 2.45
C TRP A 26 -9.47 -0.27 2.29
N ASP A 27 -10.41 -0.47 3.22
CA ASP A 27 -11.41 -1.53 3.16
C ASP A 27 -12.34 -1.36 1.95
N ASP A 28 -12.85 -0.14 1.70
CA ASP A 28 -13.66 0.19 0.52
C ASP A 28 -12.92 -0.11 -0.79
N LEU A 29 -11.67 0.33 -0.91
CA LEU A 29 -10.84 0.05 -2.09
C LEU A 29 -10.58 -1.45 -2.28
N ASN A 30 -10.49 -2.22 -1.20
CA ASN A 30 -10.31 -3.66 -1.27
C ASN A 30 -11.58 -4.37 -1.76
N GLU A 31 -12.78 -3.90 -1.41
CA GLU A 31 -14.04 -4.39 -1.98
C GLU A 31 -14.16 -4.06 -3.48
N HIS A 32 -13.59 -2.92 -3.89
CA HIS A 32 -13.63 -2.38 -5.25
C HIS A 32 -12.35 -2.59 -6.07
N TYR A 33 -11.47 -3.51 -5.67
CA TYR A 33 -10.13 -3.66 -6.28
C TYR A 33 -10.16 -3.94 -7.80
N LYS A 34 -11.24 -4.54 -8.31
CA LYS A 34 -11.42 -4.83 -9.74
C LYS A 34 -11.60 -3.58 -10.59
N ASP A 35 -11.97 -2.46 -9.98
CA ASP A 35 -12.14 -1.16 -10.64
C ASP A 35 -10.79 -0.49 -10.92
N ILE A 36 -9.70 -1.00 -10.35
CA ILE A 36 -8.33 -0.51 -10.54
C ILE A 36 -7.47 -1.65 -11.12
N PRO A 37 -7.60 -1.96 -12.41
CA PRO A 37 -6.86 -3.06 -13.02
C PRO A 37 -5.36 -2.75 -13.07
N LEU A 38 -4.54 -3.75 -12.73
CA LEU A 38 -3.10 -3.67 -12.94
C LEU A 38 -2.77 -3.55 -14.42
N THR A 39 -1.79 -2.71 -14.73
CA THR A 39 -1.18 -2.68 -16.07
C THR A 39 -0.44 -3.99 -16.35
N GLU A 40 -0.28 -4.33 -17.63
CA GLU A 40 0.46 -5.53 -18.03
C GLU A 40 1.91 -5.51 -17.52
N ALA A 41 2.54 -4.34 -17.46
CA ALA A 41 3.88 -4.19 -16.90
C ALA A 41 3.92 -4.53 -15.40
N GLN A 42 2.92 -4.08 -14.62
CA GLN A 42 2.81 -4.41 -13.20
C GLN A 42 2.53 -5.90 -12.99
N LYS A 43 1.62 -6.50 -13.76
CA LYS A 43 1.35 -7.95 -13.68
C LYS A 43 2.61 -8.77 -13.95
N LYS A 44 3.38 -8.39 -14.98
CA LYS A 44 4.64 -9.07 -15.32
C LYS A 44 5.66 -8.98 -14.19
N GLU A 45 5.83 -7.81 -13.59
CA GLU A 45 6.74 -7.62 -12.46
C GLU A 45 6.33 -8.48 -11.25
N LEU A 46 5.04 -8.52 -10.93
CA LEU A 46 4.54 -9.34 -9.81
C LEU A 46 4.77 -10.83 -10.06
N ASN A 47 4.48 -11.32 -11.27
CA ASN A 47 4.73 -12.72 -11.62
C ASN A 47 6.22 -13.07 -11.54
N MET A 48 7.09 -12.18 -12.05
CA MET A 48 8.55 -12.39 -11.97
C MET A 48 9.02 -12.48 -10.51
N ARG A 49 8.56 -11.59 -9.63
CA ARG A 49 8.91 -11.62 -8.20
C ARG A 49 8.38 -12.86 -7.49
N LEU A 50 7.19 -13.32 -7.88
CA LEU A 50 6.62 -14.55 -7.35
C LEU A 50 7.47 -15.76 -7.76
N ASP A 51 7.83 -15.86 -9.05
CA ASP A 51 8.71 -16.92 -9.56
C ASP A 51 10.09 -16.91 -8.88
N GLU A 52 10.63 -15.74 -8.57
CA GLU A 52 11.90 -15.59 -7.84
C GLU A 52 11.78 -16.07 -6.40
N TYR A 53 10.70 -15.68 -5.70
CA TYR A 53 10.42 -16.12 -4.34
C TYR A 53 10.17 -17.63 -4.25
N GLU A 54 9.45 -18.22 -5.21
CA GLU A 54 9.21 -19.66 -5.24
C GLU A 54 10.50 -20.47 -5.45
N LYS A 55 11.48 -19.92 -6.17
CA LYS A 55 12.80 -20.54 -6.37
C LYS A 55 13.70 -20.41 -5.15
N ASP A 56 13.63 -19.30 -4.43
CA ASP A 56 14.42 -19.03 -3.24
C ASP A 56 13.60 -18.29 -2.17
N PRO A 57 12.85 -19.02 -1.33
CA PRO A 57 12.00 -18.41 -0.31
C PRO A 57 12.76 -17.67 0.80
N GLU A 58 14.07 -17.92 0.94
CA GLU A 58 14.92 -17.26 1.94
C GLU A 58 15.50 -15.93 1.42
N ASN A 59 15.40 -15.66 0.13
CA ASN A 59 15.81 -14.39 -0.48
C ASN A 59 14.77 -13.27 -0.26
N VAL A 60 14.50 -12.99 1.00
CA VAL A 60 13.58 -11.95 1.46
C VAL A 60 14.25 -11.12 2.56
N LEU A 61 13.78 -9.87 2.72
CA LEU A 61 14.19 -9.03 3.84
C LEU A 61 13.17 -9.14 4.96
N THR A 62 13.66 -9.30 6.18
CA THR A 62 12.86 -9.13 7.39
C THR A 62 12.38 -7.68 7.52
N TRP A 63 11.30 -7.48 8.29
CA TRP A 63 10.79 -6.14 8.55
C TRP A 63 11.84 -5.23 9.23
N GLU A 64 12.66 -5.81 10.10
CA GLU A 64 13.80 -5.17 10.75
C GLU A 64 14.83 -4.66 9.74
N GLU A 65 15.19 -5.48 8.76
CA GLU A 65 16.12 -5.10 7.68
C GLU A 65 15.55 -4.01 6.79
N VAL A 66 14.26 -4.08 6.45
CA VAL A 66 13.57 -3.02 5.69
C VAL A 66 13.60 -1.70 6.46
N LYS A 67 13.20 -1.69 7.74
CA LYS A 67 13.26 -0.50 8.61
C LYS A 67 14.68 0.06 8.70
N ALA A 68 15.69 -0.81 8.81
CA ALA A 68 17.09 -0.41 8.87
C ALA A 68 17.60 0.18 7.54
N SER A 69 17.07 -0.24 6.39
CA SER A 69 17.45 0.32 5.09
C SER A 69 16.87 1.73 4.87
N ILE A 70 15.63 1.97 5.31
CA ILE A 70 14.96 3.27 5.18
C ILE A 70 15.65 4.33 6.05
N ARG A 71 16.01 3.99 7.30
CA ARG A 71 16.67 4.91 8.24
C ARG A 71 18.11 5.29 7.85
N ARG A 72 18.70 4.59 6.89
CA ARG A 72 20.06 4.85 6.38
C ARG A 72 20.09 5.83 5.20
N ARG A 73 18.92 6.32 4.75
CA ARG A 73 18.77 7.38 3.75
C ARG A 73 18.51 8.71 4.43
#